data_AF-A0A522NZW7-F1
#
_entry.id   AF-A0A522NZW7-F1
#
_cell.length_a   1.000
_cell.length_b   1.000
_cell.length_c   1.000
_cell.angle_alpha   90.00
_cell.angle_beta   90.00
_cell.angle_gamma   90.00
#
_symmetry.space_group_name_H-M   'P 1'
#
loop_
_entity.id
_entity.type
_entity.pdbx_description
1 polymer ?
#
loop_
_entity_poly.entity_id
_entity_poly.type
_entity_poly.pdbx_seq_one_letter_code
_entity_poly.pdbx_strand_id
1 'polypeptide(L)' 'MDELRRKGLEKMNEVYGWEMPNVEGDAYFDLTVDHLFGSIWTRPGLSMRDKRIMTLTAVTAIGNRDLAE' A
#
# COMPACT_ATOMS: atom_id res chain seq x y z
N MET A 1 10.53 -9.38 13.63
CA MET A 1 9.44 -8.73 12.87
C MET A 1 8.44 -9.81 12.50
N ASP A 2 7.14 -9.55 12.69
CA ASP A 2 6.09 -10.47 12.25
C ASP A 2 6.08 -10.64 10.72
N GLU A 3 5.63 -11.80 10.22
CA GLU A 3 5.62 -12.13 8.79
C GLU A 3 4.73 -11.18 7.98
N LEU A 4 3.60 -10.75 8.55
CA LEU A 4 2.70 -9.80 7.89
C LEU A 4 3.40 -8.47 7.64
N ARG A 5 4.14 -7.98 8.64
CA ARG A 5 4.86 -6.72 8.57
C ARG A 5 6.01 -6.76 7.56
N ARG A 6 6.75 -7.87 7.53
CA ARG A 6 7.82 -8.09 6.53
C ARG A 6 7.26 -8.01 5.12
N LYS A 7 6.18 -8.74 4.85
CA LYS A 7 5.48 -8.75 3.56
C LYS A 7 4.93 -7.35 3.21
N GLY A 8 4.42 -6.63 4.21
CA GLY A 8 3.95 -5.25 4.09
C GLY A 8 5.04 -4.30 3.62
N LEU A 9 6.19 -4.30 4.30
CA LEU A 9 7.34 -3.46 3.95
C LEU A 9 7.89 -3.80 2.56
N GLU A 10 8.00 -5.10 2.23
CA GLU A 10 8.43 -5.53 0.90
C GLU A 10 7.50 -5.01 -0.20
N LYS A 11 6.18 -5.13 0.00
CA LYS A 11 5.20 -4.62 -0.96
C LYS A 11 5.19 -3.09 -1.02
N MET A 12 5.34 -2.40 0.13
CA MET A 12 5.42 -0.94 0.19
C MET A 12 6.64 -0.43 -0.60
N ASN A 13 7.80 -1.07 -0.43
CA ASN A 13 9.02 -0.76 -1.15
C ASN A 13 8.87 -0.97 -2.67
N GLU A 14 8.23 -2.07 -3.08
CA GLU A 14 7.89 -2.31 -4.49
C GLU A 14 6.97 -1.22 -5.06
N VAL A 15 6.02 -0.74 -4.26
CA VAL A 15 5.02 0.24 -4.69
C VAL A 15 5.62 1.65 -4.80
N TYR A 16 6.40 2.07 -3.81
CA TYR A 16 7.02 3.39 -3.76
C TYR A 16 8.35 3.48 -4.54
N GLY A 17 9.03 2.35 -4.75
CA GLY A 17 10.27 2.30 -5.51
C GLY A 17 11.52 2.69 -4.72
N TRP A 18 11.45 2.72 -3.39
CA TRP A 18 12.60 2.91 -2.50
C TRP A 18 12.43 2.12 -1.20
N GLU A 19 13.52 1.96 -0.45
CA GLU A 19 13.50 1.29 0.85
C GLU A 19 12.92 2.22 1.93
N MET A 20 11.77 1.85 2.46
CA MET A 20 11.11 2.58 3.54
C MET A 20 11.71 2.21 4.90
N PRO A 21 11.97 3.19 5.79
CA PRO A 21 12.31 2.90 7.17
C PRO A 21 11.10 2.23 7.85
N ASN A 22 11.35 1.17 8.61
CA ASN A 22 10.34 0.56 9.46
C ASN A 22 10.08 1.46 10.68
N VAL A 23 9.08 2.34 10.61
CA VAL A 23 8.66 3.20 11.72
C VAL A 23 7.65 2.43 12.59
N GLU A 24 8.06 2.04 13.79
CA GLU A 24 7.18 1.30 14.71
C GLU A 24 6.54 2.24 15.74
N GLY A 25 5.27 1.96 16.10
CA GLY A 25 4.53 2.73 17.10
C GLY A 25 3.79 3.95 16.54
N ASP A 26 3.85 4.19 15.23
CA ASP A 26 2.98 5.13 14.53
C ASP A 26 1.75 4.39 13.98
N ALA A 27 0.57 4.69 14.52
CA ALA A 27 -0.65 3.95 14.20
C ALA A 27 -1.02 4.02 12.70
N TYR A 28 -0.70 5.13 12.03
CA TYR A 28 -0.98 5.30 10.61
C TYR A 28 -0.02 4.47 9.75
N PHE A 29 1.27 4.50 10.07
CA PHE A 29 2.28 3.69 9.41
C PHE A 29 2.03 2.21 9.63
N ASP A 30 1.71 1.79 10.86
CA ASP A 30 1.42 0.40 11.19
C ASP A 30 0.20 -0.11 10.41
N LEU A 31 -0.88 0.69 10.33
CA LEU A 31 -2.04 0.34 9.50
C LEU A 31 -1.67 0.25 8.02
N THR A 32 -0.84 1.17 7.52
CA THR A 32 -0.43 1.20 6.12
C THR A 32 0.42 -0.03 5.76
N VAL A 33 1.39 -0.37 6.60
CA VAL A 33 2.28 -1.50 6.36
C VAL A 33 1.55 -2.83 6.53
N ASP A 34 0.91 -3.06 7.68
CA ASP A 34 0.41 -4.39 8.03
C ASP A 34 -0.93 -4.69 7.33
N HIS A 35 -1.81 -3.69 7.26
CA HIS A 35 -3.13 -3.86 6.66
C HIS A 35 -3.11 -3.60 5.15
N LEU A 36 -2.80 -2.37 4.72
CA LEU A 36 -2.89 -2.02 3.30
C LEU A 36 -1.90 -2.84 2.45
N PHE A 37 -0.62 -2.79 2.78
CA PHE A 37 0.40 -3.47 1.98
C PHE A 37 0.50 -4.96 2.32
N GLY A 38 0.52 -5.32 3.60
CA GLY A 38 0.66 -6.70 4.07
C GLY A 38 -0.54 -7.57 3.69
N SER A 39 -1.76 -7.03 3.74
CA SER A 39 -3.00 -7.81 3.56
C SER A 39 -3.78 -7.53 2.27
N ILE A 40 -3.87 -6.29 1.79
CA ILE A 40 -4.71 -5.94 0.62
C ILE A 40 -3.92 -6.00 -0.68
N TRP A 41 -2.80 -5.29 -0.75
CA TRP A 41 -2.01 -5.18 -1.99
C TRP A 41 -1.28 -6.46 -2.35
N THR A 42 -1.13 -7.39 -1.41
CA THR A 42 -0.56 -8.72 -1.68
C THR A 42 -1.59 -9.77 -2.07
N ARG A 43 -2.89 -9.44 -2.14
CA ARG A 43 -3.94 -10.40 -2.56
C ARG A 43 -3.72 -10.86 -4.01
N PRO A 44 -3.93 -12.15 -4.30
CA PRO A 44 -3.90 -12.65 -5.68
C PRO A 44 -5.12 -12.15 -6.47
N GLY A 45 -5.09 -12.35 -7.80
CA GLY A 45 -6.22 -12.08 -8.70
C GLY A 45 -6.03 -10.85 -9.59
N LEU A 46 -5.59 -9.72 -9.03
CA LEU A 46 -5.30 -8.50 -9.80
C LEU A 46 -3.80 -8.25 -9.90
N SER A 47 -3.34 -7.86 -11.09
CA SER A 47 -1.96 -7.42 -11.27
C SER A 47 -1.73 -6.10 -10.53
N MET A 48 -0.46 -5.75 -10.28
CA MET A 48 -0.11 -4.46 -9.68
C MET A 48 -0.56 -3.27 -10.53
N ARG A 49 -0.56 -3.43 -11.85
CA ARG A 49 -1.09 -2.42 -12.79
C ARG A 49 -2.58 -2.21 -12.56
N ASP A 50 -3.36 -3.28 -12.46
CA ASP A 50 -4.81 -3.20 -12.26
C ASP A 50 -5.16 -2.58 -10.92
N LYS A 51 -4.45 -2.97 -9.85
CA LYS A 51 -4.64 -2.38 -8.50
C LYS A 51 -4.38 -0.87 -8.50
N ARG A 52 -3.33 -0.42 -9.19
CA ARG A 52 -3.02 1.02 -9.33
C ARG A 52 -4.09 1.76 -10.12
N ILE A 53 -4.53 1.22 -11.25
CA ILE A 53 -5.60 1.82 -12.07
C ILE A 53 -6.90 1.91 -11.27
N MET A 54 -7.31 0.84 -10.57
CA MET A 54 -8.51 0.87 -9.72
C MET A 54 -8.42 1.90 -8.60
N THR A 55 -7.25 2.02 -7.96
CA THR A 55 -7.01 3.03 -6.93
C THR A 55 -7.19 4.43 -7.50
N LEU A 56 -6.57 4.73 -8.65
CA LEU A 56 -6.70 6.01 -9.34
C LEU A 56 -8.16 6.31 -9.72
N THR A 57 -8.90 5.33 -10.25
CA THR A 57 -10.32 5.47 -10.57
C THR A 57 -11.14 5.79 -9.33
N ALA A 58 -10.91 5.09 -8.22
CA ALA A 58 -11.65 5.29 -6.98
C ALA A 58 -11.39 6.68 -6.38
N VAL A 59 -10.12 7.11 -6.27
CA VAL A 59 -9.77 8.43 -5.72
C VAL A 59 -10.30 9.57 -6.60
N THR A 60 -10.28 9.39 -7.93
CA THR A 60 -10.88 10.33 -8.87
C THR A 60 -12.39 10.43 -8.67
N ALA A 61 -13.08 9.29 -8.58
CA ALA A 61 -14.53 9.24 -8.47
C ALA A 61 -15.07 9.88 -7.17
N ILE A 62 -14.31 9.77 -6.06
CA ILE A 62 -14.68 10.41 -4.79
C ILE A 62 -14.20 11.87 -4.68
N GLY A 63 -13.56 12.42 -5.71
CA GLY A 63 -13.09 13.80 -5.75
C GLY A 63 -11.81 14.07 -4.95
N ASN A 64 -11.02 13.05 -4.64
CA ASN A 64 -9.74 13.20 -3.93
C ASN A 64 -8.61 13.56 -4.92
N ARG A 65 -8.56 14.84 -5.30
CA ARG A 65 -7.68 15.35 -6.35
C ARG A 65 -6.20 15.25 -6.02
N ASP A 66 -5.83 15.50 -4.76
CA ASP A 66 -4.43 15.45 -4.31
C ASP A 66 -3.77 14.07 -4.48
N LEU A 67 -4.57 13.00 -4.54
CA LEU A 67 -4.11 11.64 -4.81
C LEU A 67 -4.27 11.21 -6.28
N ALA A 68 -5.02 11.98 -7.08
CA ALA A 68 -5.33 11.65 -8.46
C ALA A 68 -4.41 12.34 -9.48
N GLU A 69 -3.78 13.46 -9.10
CA GLU A 69 -2.83 14.25 -9.88
C GLU A 69 -1.37 13.85 -9.57
#